data_AF-A0A1H0BS39-F1
#
_entry.id   AF-A0A1H0BS39-F1
#
_cell.length_a   1.000
_cell.length_b   1.000
_cell.length_c   1.000
_cell.angle_alpha   90.00
_cell.angle_beta   90.00
_cell.angle_gamma   90.00
#
_symmetry.space_group_name_H-M   'P 1'
#
loop_
_entity.id
_entity.type
_entity.pdbx_description
1 polymer ?
#
loop_
_entity_poly.entity_id
_entity_poly.type
_entity_poly.pdbx_seq_one_letter_code
_entity_poly.pdbx_strand_id
1 'polypeptide(L)'
;MSGNGPSGLIPAILAGLTLRGSGFLNGRPPRPPANTQRDPNEPGHETRDVNVRNTALVMGGLGLTALAVIGTMIWLMHTVAASQRRTLPALTPQQTARLVPPAPNLQANPYADIDRERAATEARIAGYGYRDAAQTRARIPIGRAMELTVGRSLEPVEPAAR
;
A
#
# COMPACT_ATOMS: atom_id res chain seq x y z
N MET A 1 -24.66 12.96 45.95
CA MET A 1 -24.29 13.36 44.59
C MET A 1 -23.04 14.24 44.65
N SER A 2 -21.92 13.76 44.13
CA SER A 2 -20.80 14.60 43.72
C SER A 2 -20.17 13.96 42.50
N GLY A 3 -20.48 14.52 41.34
CA GLY A 3 -19.71 14.30 40.13
C GLY A 3 -18.41 15.10 40.19
N ASN A 4 -17.36 14.59 39.55
CA ASN A 4 -16.66 15.31 38.50
C ASN A 4 -15.69 14.34 37.82
N GLY A 5 -15.95 14.12 36.53
CA GLY A 5 -15.14 13.33 35.61
C GLY A 5 -13.88 14.08 35.12
N PRO A 6 -13.22 13.54 34.08
CA PRO A 6 -11.77 13.54 33.95
C PRO A 6 -11.18 14.80 33.32
N SER A 7 -10.07 15.25 33.90
CA SER A 7 -9.21 16.31 33.39
C SER A 7 -8.48 15.87 32.12
N GLY A 8 -9.11 16.09 30.97
CA GLY A 8 -8.45 16.09 29.66
C GLY A 8 -8.20 17.51 29.17
N LEU A 9 -7.17 17.64 28.32
CA LEU A 9 -6.81 18.76 27.43
C LEU A 9 -5.73 19.76 27.91
N ILE A 10 -4.48 19.42 27.54
CA ILE A 10 -3.54 20.22 26.70
C ILE A 10 -3.32 21.70 27.09
N PRO A 11 -2.06 22.08 27.38
CA PRO A 11 -1.31 22.80 26.34
C PRO A 11 0.13 22.32 26.17
N ALA A 12 0.34 21.58 25.08
CA ALA A 12 1.57 21.65 24.31
C ALA A 12 1.50 22.92 23.45
N ILE A 13 1.98 24.05 23.98
CA ILE A 13 2.47 25.28 23.28
C ILE A 13 3.08 26.14 24.41
N LEU A 14 4.27 25.78 24.92
CA LEU A 14 5.06 26.70 25.76
C LEU A 14 6.56 26.37 25.81
N ALA A 15 7.12 25.85 24.72
CA ALA A 15 8.56 25.56 24.61
C ALA A 15 9.28 26.41 23.54
N GLY A 16 8.65 27.51 23.08
CA GLY A 16 9.21 28.40 22.06
C GLY A 16 9.77 29.73 22.58
N LEU A 17 9.60 30.05 23.87
CA LEU A 17 9.78 31.42 24.38
C LEU A 17 10.65 31.52 25.66
N THR A 18 11.67 30.68 25.81
CA THR A 18 12.66 30.84 26.91
C THR A 18 14.10 31.05 26.42
N LEU A 19 14.34 31.14 25.10
CA LEU A 19 15.65 31.53 24.57
C LEU A 19 15.76 33.04 24.27
N ARG A 20 15.09 33.89 25.07
CA ARG A 20 15.23 35.36 25.01
C ARG A 20 16.17 35.92 26.08
N GLY A 21 16.78 35.07 26.91
CA GLY A 21 17.51 35.49 28.12
C GLY A 21 19.02 35.25 28.14
N SER A 22 19.64 34.65 27.12
CA SER A 22 21.10 34.46 27.11
C SER A 22 21.77 35.59 26.34
N GLY A 23 22.65 36.34 27.02
CA GLY A 23 23.29 37.58 26.59
C GLY A 23 24.24 37.51 25.39
N PHE A 24 23.77 37.02 24.24
CA PHE A 24 24.52 36.96 22.98
C PHE A 24 24.39 38.22 22.11
N LEU A 25 23.82 39.32 22.62
CA LEU A 25 23.46 40.51 21.81
C LEU A 25 24.33 41.76 22.01
N ASN A 26 25.35 41.74 22.87
CA ASN A 26 26.27 42.88 22.98
C ASN A 26 27.40 42.78 21.95
N GLY A 27 27.12 43.27 20.75
CA GLY A 27 28.13 43.42 19.70
C GLY A 27 27.61 43.72 18.30
N ARG A 28 26.43 44.34 18.14
CA ARG A 28 26.01 44.83 16.82
C ARG A 28 26.76 46.14 16.52
N PRO A 29 27.70 46.17 15.55
CA PRO A 29 28.19 47.44 15.03
C PRO A 29 27.02 48.20 14.37
N PRO A 30 27.10 49.54 14.30
CA PRO A 30 26.08 50.35 13.62
C PRO A 30 25.88 49.84 12.19
N ARG A 31 24.61 49.71 11.76
CA ARG A 31 24.28 49.37 10.37
C ARG A 31 24.82 50.48 9.46
N PRO A 32 25.67 50.17 8.46
CA PRO A 32 25.97 51.14 7.42
C PRO A 32 24.67 51.49 6.66
N PRO A 33 24.57 52.71 6.09
CA PRO A 33 23.38 53.16 5.39
C PRO A 33 23.01 52.21 4.25
N ALA A 34 21.72 51.89 4.15
CA ALA A 34 21.18 50.84 3.27
C ALA A 34 21.34 51.11 1.76
N ASN A 35 21.80 52.30 1.35
CA ASN A 35 21.85 52.74 -0.04
C ASN A 35 23.28 53.14 -0.46
N THR A 36 24.24 52.23 -0.34
CA THR A 36 25.47 52.32 -1.14
C THR A 36 25.25 51.44 -2.38
N GLN A 37 25.18 52.08 -3.55
CA GLN A 37 25.06 51.38 -4.83
C GLN A 37 26.32 50.54 -5.04
N ARG A 38 26.24 49.25 -4.74
CA ARG A 38 27.33 48.29 -4.88
C ARG A 38 27.44 47.92 -6.36
N ASP A 39 28.66 47.88 -6.90
CA ASP A 39 28.90 47.58 -8.30
C ASP A 39 28.35 46.17 -8.62
N PRO A 40 27.44 46.01 -9.59
CA PRO A 40 26.89 44.69 -9.96
C PRO A 40 27.95 43.71 -10.48
N ASN A 41 29.17 44.17 -10.80
CA ASN A 41 30.27 43.35 -11.26
C ASN A 41 31.26 42.96 -10.15
N GLU A 42 31.02 43.37 -8.90
CA GLU A 42 31.91 43.07 -7.78
C GLU A 42 31.54 41.71 -7.15
N PRO A 43 32.45 40.70 -7.14
CA PRO A 43 32.18 39.42 -6.51
C PRO A 43 32.00 39.61 -5.00
N GLY A 44 30.74 39.63 -4.54
CA GLY A 44 30.42 39.68 -3.12
C GLY A 44 30.94 38.42 -2.42
N HIS A 45 31.86 38.59 -1.48
CA HIS A 45 32.39 37.51 -0.64
C HIS A 45 32.14 37.82 0.84
N GLU A 46 32.02 36.76 1.65
CA GLU A 46 31.85 36.89 3.10
C GLU A 46 33.16 37.36 3.73
N THR A 47 33.13 38.50 4.44
CA THR A 47 34.33 39.11 5.03
C THR A 47 34.64 38.57 6.43
N ARG A 48 33.91 37.55 6.90
CA ARG A 48 34.01 37.02 8.26
C ARG A 48 33.88 35.51 8.26
N ASP A 49 34.81 34.85 8.92
CA ASP A 49 34.77 33.39 9.07
C ASP A 49 33.64 32.93 10.01
N VAL A 50 33.13 31.74 9.73
CA VAL A 50 32.17 31.04 10.58
C VAL A 50 32.78 30.79 11.96
N ASN A 51 32.04 31.13 13.01
CA ASN A 51 32.47 30.85 14.38
C ASN A 51 32.37 29.34 14.67
N VAL A 52 33.50 28.64 14.52
CA VAL A 52 33.63 27.19 14.70
C VAL A 52 33.07 26.72 16.04
N ARG A 53 33.30 27.47 17.13
CA ARG A 53 32.83 27.11 18.47
C ARG A 53 31.31 27.11 18.56
N ASN A 54 30.67 28.16 18.03
CA ASN A 54 29.21 28.26 18.05
C ASN A 54 28.58 27.21 17.14
N THR A 55 29.16 26.98 15.96
CA THR A 55 28.70 25.94 15.04
C THR A 55 28.81 24.54 15.67
N ALA A 56 29.93 24.23 16.34
CA ALA A 56 30.11 22.97 17.03
C ALA A 56 29.11 22.78 18.18
N LEU A 57 28.82 23.83 18.95
CA LEU A 57 27.81 23.79 20.01
C LEU A 57 26.41 23.53 19.48
N VAL A 58 26.02 24.18 18.37
CA VAL A 58 24.72 23.97 17.72
C VAL A 58 24.61 22.55 17.18
N MET A 59 25.64 22.05 16.47
CA MET A 59 25.65 20.70 15.92
C MET A 59 25.64 19.64 17.04
N GLY A 60 26.39 19.87 18.12
CA GLY A 60 26.36 19.01 19.30
C GLY A 60 25.00 18.97 19.98
N GLY A 61 24.36 20.14 20.15
CA GLY A 61 23.00 20.24 20.69
C GLY A 61 21.96 19.53 19.81
N LEU A 62 22.07 19.68 18.49
CA LEU A 62 21.20 19.01 17.53
C LEU A 62 21.38 17.49 17.59
N GLY A 63 22.63 17.02 17.64
CA GLY A 63 22.96 15.60 17.77
C GLY A 63 22.44 15.00 19.07
N LEU A 64 22.64 15.69 20.20
CA LEU A 64 22.14 15.24 21.51
C LEU A 64 20.61 15.20 21.54
N THR A 65 19.94 16.18 20.92
CA THR A 65 18.48 16.19 20.79
C THR A 65 17.98 15.00 19.97
N ALA A 66 18.62 14.70 18.84
CA ALA A 66 18.28 13.55 18.02
C ALA A 66 18.43 12.23 18.80
N LEU A 67 19.53 12.07 19.55
CA LEU A 67 19.76 10.90 20.40
C LEU A 67 18.71 10.78 21.51
N ALA A 68 18.34 11.89 22.14
CA ALA A 68 17.28 11.92 23.14
C ALA A 68 15.95 11.44 22.56
N VAL A 69 15.56 11.94 21.38
CA VAL A 69 14.32 11.53 20.69
C VAL A 69 14.35 10.04 20.36
N ILE A 70 15.45 9.53 19.79
CA ILE A 70 15.61 8.10 19.49
C ILE A 70 15.51 7.26 20.77
N GLY A 71 16.21 7.67 21.83
CA GLY A 71 16.19 6.99 23.13
C GLY A 71 14.80 6.94 23.74
N THR A 72 14.09 8.07 23.73
CA THR A 72 12.69 8.15 24.21
C THR A 72 11.78 7.25 23.38
N MET A 73 11.93 7.20 22.06
CA MET A 73 11.11 6.34 21.20
C MET A 73 11.35 4.85 21.50
N ILE A 74 12.62 4.43 21.63
CA ILE A 74 12.99 3.05 21.96
C ILE A 74 12.42 2.67 23.35
N TRP A 75 12.57 3.57 24.33
CA TRP A 75 12.04 3.39 25.67
C TRP A 75 10.51 3.26 25.68
N LEU A 76 9.81 4.13 24.95
CA LEU A 76 8.35 4.09 24.83
C LEU A 76 7.88 2.78 24.19
N MET A 77 8.52 2.35 23.10
CA MET A 77 8.18 1.10 22.43
C MET A 77 8.33 -0.11 23.37
N HIS A 78 9.43 -0.17 24.14
CA HIS A 78 9.65 -1.27 25.08
C HIS A 78 8.67 -1.27 26.25
N THR A 79 8.39 -0.10 26.81
CA THR A 79 7.45 0.02 27.95
C THR A 79 6.03 -0.33 27.56
N VAL A 80 5.57 0.13 26.38
CA VAL A 80 4.24 -0.20 25.84
C VAL A 80 4.16 -1.69 25.46
N ALA A 81 5.18 -2.24 24.79
CA ALA A 81 5.17 -3.67 24.45
C ALA A 81 5.18 -4.56 25.70
N ALA A 82 5.94 -4.18 26.73
CA ALA A 82 5.98 -4.90 28.00
C ALA A 82 4.64 -4.80 28.76
N SER A 83 3.97 -3.65 28.75
CA SER A 83 2.67 -3.49 29.39
C SER A 83 1.60 -4.32 28.68
N GLN A 84 1.57 -4.30 27.35
CA GLN A 84 0.62 -5.11 26.57
C GLN A 84 0.81 -6.61 26.85
N ARG A 85 2.05 -7.12 26.84
CA ARG A 85 2.33 -8.53 27.15
C ARG A 85 1.84 -8.97 28.52
N ARG A 86 1.83 -8.07 29.51
CA ARG A 86 1.32 -8.36 30.87
C ARG A 86 -0.20 -8.40 30.94
N THR A 87 -0.89 -7.66 30.08
CA THR A 87 -2.36 -7.59 30.04
C THR A 87 -2.98 -8.65 29.13
N LEU A 88 -2.20 -9.22 28.20
CA LEU A 88 -2.69 -10.26 27.31
C LEU A 88 -2.70 -11.63 28.04
N PRO A 89 -3.80 -12.41 27.93
CA PRO A 89 -3.81 -13.79 28.39
C PRO A 89 -2.81 -14.63 27.59
N ALA A 90 -2.27 -15.68 28.21
CA ALA A 90 -1.43 -16.64 27.51
C ALA A 90 -2.22 -17.27 26.34
N LEU A 91 -1.58 -17.37 25.18
CA LEU A 91 -2.17 -18.04 24.02
C LEU A 91 -2.44 -19.51 24.36
N THR A 92 -3.60 -20.01 23.94
CA THR A 92 -3.91 -21.43 24.11
C THR A 92 -3.07 -22.28 23.15
N PRO A 93 -2.81 -23.56 23.47
CA PRO A 93 -2.13 -24.48 22.57
C PRO A 93 -2.77 -24.53 21.16
N GLN A 94 -4.09 -24.35 21.08
CA GLN A 94 -4.85 -24.31 19.83
C GLN A 94 -4.54 -23.05 19.00
N GLN A 95 -4.32 -21.90 19.64
CA GLN A 95 -3.99 -20.64 18.96
C GLN A 95 -2.54 -20.63 18.42
N THR A 96 -1.64 -21.38 19.07
CA THR A 96 -0.25 -21.54 18.62
C THR A 96 -0.04 -22.78 17.74
N ALA A 97 -1.09 -23.57 17.51
CA ALA A 97 -0.98 -24.78 16.71
C ALA A 97 -0.63 -24.41 15.26
N ARG A 98 0.38 -25.07 14.71
CA ARG A 98 0.71 -24.95 13.29
C ARG A 98 -0.30 -25.76 12.49
N LEU A 99 -1.29 -25.10 11.91
CA LEU A 99 -2.20 -25.75 10.97
C LEU A 99 -1.47 -25.98 9.64
N VAL A 100 -1.30 -27.24 9.25
CA VAL A 100 -0.88 -27.61 7.90
C VAL A 100 -2.14 -27.85 7.10
N PRO A 101 -2.47 -27.02 6.09
CA PRO A 101 -3.63 -27.28 5.26
C PRO A 101 -3.46 -28.61 4.52
N PRO A 102 -4.55 -29.34 4.22
CA PRO A 102 -4.46 -30.52 3.37
C PRO A 102 -3.85 -30.14 2.02
N ALA A 103 -3.13 -31.09 1.41
CA ALA A 103 -2.56 -30.87 0.08
C ALA A 103 -3.68 -30.52 -0.93
N PRO A 104 -3.41 -29.63 -1.90
CA PRO A 104 -4.39 -29.27 -2.92
C PRO A 104 -4.77 -30.51 -3.75
N ASN A 105 -6.06 -30.64 -4.06
CA ASN A 105 -6.55 -31.68 -4.97
C ASN A 105 -6.11 -31.32 -6.40
N LEU A 106 -5.11 -32.02 -6.93
CA LEU A 106 -4.66 -31.84 -8.30
C LEU A 106 -5.49 -32.71 -9.26
N GLN A 107 -5.85 -32.15 -10.40
CA GLN A 107 -6.48 -32.89 -11.48
C GLN A 107 -5.49 -33.95 -12.01
N ALA A 108 -5.91 -35.22 -12.02
CA ALA A 108 -5.02 -36.34 -12.32
C ALA A 108 -4.46 -36.32 -13.76
N ASN A 109 -5.28 -35.90 -14.73
CA ASN A 109 -4.85 -35.78 -16.13
C ASN A 109 -5.57 -34.61 -16.83
N PRO A 110 -5.07 -33.38 -16.69
CA PRO A 110 -5.74 -32.20 -17.24
C PRO A 110 -5.86 -32.20 -18.76
N TYR A 111 -4.90 -32.81 -19.47
CA TYR A 111 -4.91 -32.84 -20.94
C TYR A 111 -5.99 -33.79 -21.48
N ALA A 112 -6.07 -35.01 -20.96
CA ALA A 112 -7.10 -35.96 -21.38
C ALA A 112 -8.51 -35.46 -21.05
N ASP A 113 -8.67 -34.72 -19.95
CA ASP A 113 -9.95 -34.15 -19.57
C ASP A 113 -10.37 -33.02 -20.52
N ILE A 114 -9.43 -32.15 -20.92
CA ILE A 114 -9.66 -31.12 -21.94
C ILE A 114 -10.03 -31.75 -23.29
N ASP A 115 -9.35 -32.83 -23.69
CA ASP A 115 -9.63 -33.49 -24.97
C ASP A 115 -11.02 -34.13 -24.98
N ARG A 116 -11.44 -34.75 -23.87
CA ARG A 116 -12.80 -35.29 -23.72
C ARG A 116 -13.86 -34.21 -23.79
N GLU A 117 -13.66 -33.09 -23.10
CA GLU A 117 -14.58 -31.94 -23.13
C GLU A 117 -14.65 -31.31 -24.52
N ARG A 118 -13.51 -31.15 -25.21
CA ARG A 118 -13.48 -30.67 -26.60
C ARG A 118 -14.24 -31.60 -27.53
N ALA A 119 -14.01 -32.90 -27.45
CA ALA A 119 -14.70 -33.88 -28.29
C ALA A 119 -16.22 -33.87 -28.05
N ALA A 120 -16.66 -33.81 -26.79
CA ALA A 120 -18.07 -33.72 -26.43
C ALA A 120 -18.72 -32.42 -26.94
N THR A 121 -17.99 -31.31 -26.85
CA THR A 121 -18.44 -29.99 -27.33
C THR A 121 -18.55 -29.97 -28.85
N GLU A 122 -17.54 -30.47 -29.56
CA GLU A 122 -17.52 -30.54 -31.02
C GLU A 122 -18.70 -31.37 -31.54
N ALA A 123 -18.96 -32.53 -30.94
CA ALA A 123 -20.11 -33.36 -31.28
C ALA A 123 -21.45 -32.63 -31.08
N ARG A 124 -21.56 -31.79 -30.04
CA ARG A 124 -22.74 -30.95 -29.77
C ARG A 124 -22.86 -29.72 -30.67
N ILE A 125 -21.80 -29.25 -31.31
CA ILE A 125 -21.85 -28.07 -32.18
C ILE A 125 -22.01 -28.47 -33.65
N ALA A 126 -21.40 -29.58 -34.06
CA ALA A 126 -21.43 -30.09 -35.42
C ALA A 126 -22.68 -30.94 -35.74
N GLY A 127 -23.36 -31.50 -34.73
CA GLY A 127 -24.50 -32.39 -34.93
C GLY A 127 -25.87 -31.69 -34.92
N TYR A 128 -26.89 -32.43 -35.34
CA TYR A 128 -28.29 -32.15 -35.00
C TYR A 128 -28.62 -32.74 -33.62
N GLY A 129 -29.73 -32.30 -33.03
CA GLY A 129 -30.26 -32.93 -31.81
C GLY A 129 -31.42 -32.13 -31.24
N TYR A 130 -31.74 -32.39 -29.97
CA TYR A 130 -32.74 -31.62 -29.22
C TYR A 130 -32.08 -30.91 -28.04
N ARG A 131 -32.57 -29.72 -27.70
CA ARG A 131 -32.07 -28.94 -26.55
C ARG A 131 -32.78 -29.29 -25.25
N ASP A 132 -33.96 -29.89 -25.33
CA ASP A 132 -34.75 -30.33 -24.18
C ASP A 132 -35.03 -31.84 -24.26
N ALA A 133 -35.33 -32.43 -23.10
CA ALA A 133 -35.62 -33.86 -22.98
C ALA A 133 -36.97 -34.25 -23.59
N ALA A 134 -37.91 -33.31 -23.67
CA ALA A 134 -39.24 -33.52 -24.28
C ALA A 134 -39.20 -33.49 -25.82
N GLN A 135 -38.02 -33.26 -26.42
CA GLN A 135 -37.77 -33.13 -27.85
C GLN A 135 -38.62 -32.05 -28.53
N THR A 136 -38.97 -30.99 -27.81
CA THR A 136 -39.82 -29.90 -28.36
C THR A 136 -39.02 -28.85 -29.11
N ARG A 137 -37.73 -28.71 -28.81
CA ARG A 137 -36.84 -27.71 -29.40
C ARG A 137 -35.64 -28.36 -30.09
N ALA A 138 -35.70 -28.43 -31.41
CA ALA A 138 -34.61 -28.95 -32.23
C ALA A 138 -33.39 -28.01 -32.22
N ARG A 139 -32.21 -28.62 -32.33
CA ARG A 139 -30.89 -28.00 -32.50
C ARG A 139 -30.37 -28.37 -33.89
N ILE A 140 -29.90 -27.37 -34.62
CA ILE A 140 -29.16 -27.54 -35.87
C ILE A 140 -27.66 -27.32 -35.65
N PRO A 141 -26.79 -27.91 -36.49
CA PRO A 141 -25.36 -27.62 -36.48
C PRO A 141 -25.09 -26.12 -36.60
N ILE A 142 -24.05 -25.61 -35.94
CA ILE A 142 -23.77 -24.16 -35.98
C ILE A 142 -23.40 -23.68 -37.39
N GLY A 143 -22.67 -24.50 -38.15
CA GLY A 143 -22.37 -24.23 -39.56
C GLY A 143 -23.64 -23.98 -40.35
N ARG A 144 -24.65 -24.82 -40.12
CA ARG A 144 -25.97 -24.69 -40.75
C ARG A 144 -26.71 -23.43 -40.30
N ALA A 145 -26.68 -23.12 -39.01
CA ALA A 145 -27.31 -21.89 -38.49
C ALA A 145 -26.71 -20.62 -39.12
N MET A 146 -25.39 -20.59 -39.32
CA MET A 146 -24.71 -19.48 -39.98
C MET A 146 -25.14 -19.33 -41.45
N GLU A 147 -25.24 -20.44 -42.19
CA GLU A 147 -25.73 -20.42 -43.58
C GLU A 147 -27.15 -19.85 -43.70
N LEU A 148 -28.05 -20.25 -42.79
CA LEU A 148 -29.42 -19.74 -42.78
C LEU A 148 -29.47 -18.25 -42.45
N THR A 149 -28.56 -17.77 -41.60
CA THR A 149 -28.48 -16.35 -41.22
C THR A 149 -28.09 -15.47 -42.40
N VAL A 150 -27.26 -15.97 -43.33
CA VAL A 150 -26.85 -15.24 -44.54
C VAL A 150 -27.80 -15.46 -45.73
N GLY A 151 -28.97 -16.07 -45.51
CA GLY A 151 -30.03 -16.21 -46.51
C GLY A 151 -29.91 -17.44 -47.43
N ARG A 152 -29.07 -18.44 -47.10
CA ARG A 152 -28.99 -19.70 -47.85
C ARG A 152 -30.23 -20.57 -47.56
N SER A 153 -30.73 -21.30 -48.57
CA SER A 153 -31.96 -22.11 -48.48
C SER A 153 -31.87 -23.24 -47.44
N LEU A 154 -33.04 -23.66 -46.94
CA LEU A 154 -33.23 -24.70 -45.90
C LEU A 154 -32.99 -26.14 -46.38
N GLU A 155 -32.72 -26.38 -47.66
CA GLU A 155 -32.50 -27.72 -48.20
C GLU A 155 -31.28 -28.41 -47.57
N PRO A 156 -31.38 -29.72 -47.22
CA PRO A 156 -30.24 -30.47 -46.72
C PRO A 156 -29.12 -30.49 -47.77
N VAL A 157 -27.89 -30.14 -47.37
CA VAL A 157 -26.71 -30.50 -48.18
C VAL A 157 -26.60 -32.02 -48.10
N GLU A 158 -26.92 -32.71 -49.19
CA GLU A 158 -26.72 -34.16 -49.27
C GLU A 158 -25.28 -34.50 -48.88
N PRO A 159 -25.04 -35.51 -48.03
CA PRO A 159 -23.70 -35.96 -47.76
C PRO A 159 -23.09 -36.45 -49.07
N ALA A 160 -21.97 -35.86 -49.50
CA ALA A 160 -21.24 -36.31 -50.67
C ALA A 160 -20.91 -37.80 -50.53
N ALA A 161 -21.54 -38.63 -51.36
CA ALA A 161 -21.28 -40.06 -51.43
C ALA A 161 -19.77 -40.26 -51.72
N ARG A 162 -19.11 -41.05 -50.88
CA ARG A 162 -17.82 -41.66 -51.20
C ARG A 162 -18.04 -43.09 -51.64
#